data_AF-A0A519X1E3-F1
#
_entry.id   AF-A0A519X1E3-F1
#
_cell.length_a   1.000
_cell.length_b   1.000
_cell.length_c   1.000
_cell.angle_alpha   90.00
_cell.angle_beta   90.00
_cell.angle_gamma   90.00
#
_symmetry.space_group_name_H-M   'P 1'
#
loop_
_entity.id
_entity.type
_entity.pdbx_description
1 polymer ?
#
loop_
_entity_poly.entity_id
_entity_poly.type
_entity_poly.pdbx_seq_one_letter_code
_entity_poly.pdbx_strand_id
1 'polypeptide(L)'
;MKRRLLSLLLLCLSLNSFSQMRYEKDYSSALKQARVRKTPLFIYITPDSKIPSLSYMSGINLPEASNFYTQNFTSLRLSYQVPETKELMTKYQINRFPYYLFLDTNENIIFKGFNNDQQAKFYVDLGKEALQRYKNKSSLFQSDQRYSAGDRDKSFLRDYITLRQKTGNTNNALLIEEYVKLMVIGELDNPDEILFILRAGPFIYGKAYSHAFSNGNLAQKTFMALPLQERIDINNVISENTLNEAIMRRNFQMASQVSEFTRSIHTDYKEGQRQSAWKLLVYYKAVGDTTNYFRNATYYNDTYFMSVSVDSVKKAKAENQKNIDLIKSFSSKKPKAVVTIPQGLKEPRIVSSVVTKQVTISLSSNNVSNFLNTAAWEFYQMGTRNSNYLSKVLLWSKRSIEMDPMPAYYDTLAHIFYRMGLHDEAILNQNKSIDLSETKPEFKSNIANLKSELKKMKARDL
;
A
#
# COMPACT_ATOMS: atom_id res chain seq x y z
N MET A 1 39.58 61.32 -14.04
CA MET A 1 38.70 60.29 -14.63
C MET A 1 38.87 58.86 -14.07
N LYS A 2 39.56 58.63 -12.93
CA LYS A 2 39.76 57.26 -12.38
C LYS A 2 38.84 56.88 -11.20
N ARG A 3 38.01 57.80 -10.69
CA ARG A 3 37.10 57.55 -9.54
C ARG A 3 35.65 57.20 -9.91
N ARG A 4 35.25 57.29 -11.19
CA ARG A 4 33.89 56.95 -11.64
C ARG A 4 33.77 55.57 -12.29
N LEU A 5 34.87 54.88 -12.56
CA LEU A 5 34.82 53.49 -13.07
C LEU A 5 34.66 52.45 -11.95
N LEU A 6 35.01 52.77 -10.70
CA LEU A 6 34.87 51.83 -9.58
C LEU A 6 33.43 51.71 -9.07
N SER A 7 32.59 52.72 -9.35
CA SER A 7 31.19 52.76 -8.94
C SER A 7 30.26 51.97 -9.88
N LEU A 8 30.71 51.66 -11.10
CA LEU A 8 29.96 50.82 -12.05
C LEU A 8 30.30 49.32 -11.95
N LEU A 9 31.42 48.96 -11.32
CA LEU A 9 31.81 47.55 -11.16
C LEU A 9 31.16 46.87 -9.93
N LEU A 10 30.59 47.64 -9.00
CA LEU A 10 29.90 47.11 -7.82
C LEU A 10 28.40 46.85 -8.02
N LEU A 11 27.83 47.17 -9.20
CA LEU A 11 26.41 46.93 -9.50
C LEU A 11 26.15 45.60 -10.25
N CYS A 12 27.20 44.81 -10.51
CA CYS A 12 27.09 43.52 -11.23
C CYS A 12 27.39 42.29 -10.36
N LEU A 13 27.60 42.44 -9.05
CA LEU A 13 27.46 41.33 -8.12
C LEU A 13 25.97 41.10 -7.88
N SER A 14 25.30 40.61 -8.92
CA SER A 14 24.05 39.88 -8.76
C SER A 14 24.32 38.82 -7.70
N LEU A 15 23.66 39.03 -6.55
CA LEU A 15 23.47 38.03 -5.54
C LEU A 15 22.87 36.81 -6.24
N ASN A 16 23.70 35.89 -6.72
CA ASN A 16 23.35 34.50 -6.79
C ASN A 16 23.32 33.99 -5.35
N SER A 17 22.42 34.56 -4.53
CA SER A 17 21.92 33.89 -3.35
C SER A 17 21.30 32.63 -3.90
N PHE A 18 21.98 31.50 -3.74
CA PHE A 18 21.41 30.19 -3.97
C PHE A 18 20.13 30.14 -3.13
N SER A 19 18.99 30.38 -3.77
CA SER A 19 17.69 30.43 -3.11
C SER A 19 17.40 29.04 -2.60
N GLN A 20 17.61 28.85 -1.30
CA GLN A 20 17.18 27.66 -0.61
C GLN A 20 15.67 27.77 -0.42
N MET A 21 14.95 26.68 -0.69
CA MET A 21 13.51 26.63 -0.51
C MET A 21 13.15 27.02 0.93
N ARG A 22 12.30 28.05 1.08
CA ARG A 22 11.86 28.54 2.39
C ARG A 22 10.74 27.65 2.93
N TYR A 23 11.03 26.92 3.99
CA TYR A 23 10.06 26.10 4.71
C TYR A 23 9.59 26.80 5.99
N GLU A 24 8.30 26.67 6.27
CA GLU A 24 7.69 27.05 7.53
C GLU A 24 8.02 26.04 8.63
N LYS A 25 7.99 26.49 9.89
CA LYS A 25 8.47 25.72 11.05
C LYS A 25 7.60 24.50 11.36
N ASP A 26 6.29 24.70 11.32
CA ASP A 26 5.30 23.69 11.70
C ASP A 26 4.00 23.86 10.91
N TYR A 27 3.09 22.89 11.04
CA TYR A 27 1.83 22.89 10.29
C TYR A 27 0.96 24.12 10.58
N SER A 28 0.90 24.55 11.84
CA SER A 28 0.12 25.71 12.27
C SER A 28 0.66 27.00 11.67
N SER A 29 1.98 27.22 11.73
CA SER A 29 2.64 28.38 11.14
C SER A 29 2.49 28.38 9.62
N ALA A 30 2.62 27.22 8.98
CA ALA A 30 2.48 27.07 7.53
C ALA A 30 1.07 27.41 7.04
N LEU A 31 0.04 26.92 7.74
CA LEU A 31 -1.35 27.21 7.39
C LEU A 31 -1.71 28.68 7.62
N LYS A 32 -1.26 29.26 8.74
CA LYS A 32 -1.41 30.70 9.01
C LYS A 32 -0.77 31.53 7.89
N GLN A 33 0.45 31.19 7.50
CA GLN A 33 1.17 31.92 6.46
C GLN A 33 0.56 31.73 5.07
N ALA A 34 0.07 30.54 4.74
CA ALA A 34 -0.68 30.27 3.52
C ALA A 34 -1.94 31.17 3.42
N ARG A 35 -2.67 31.33 4.53
CA ARG A 35 -3.84 32.23 4.60
C ARG A 35 -3.46 33.71 4.43
N VAL A 36 -2.39 34.15 5.09
CA VAL A 36 -1.90 35.54 4.98
C VAL A 36 -1.43 35.86 3.57
N ARG A 37 -0.64 34.97 2.96
CA ARG A 37 -0.11 35.14 1.59
C ARG A 37 -1.14 34.83 0.50
N LYS A 38 -2.27 34.22 0.85
CA LYS A 38 -3.28 33.68 -0.08
C LYS A 38 -2.69 32.72 -1.12
N THR A 39 -1.71 31.92 -0.70
CA THR A 39 -1.06 30.91 -1.53
C THR A 39 -1.44 29.52 -1.07
N PRO A 40 -1.54 28.51 -1.97
CA PRO A 40 -1.68 27.13 -1.57
C PRO A 40 -0.53 26.66 -0.67
N LEU A 41 -0.80 25.63 0.13
CA LEU A 41 0.15 24.99 1.01
C LEU A 41 0.74 23.75 0.33
N PHE A 42 2.07 23.72 0.19
CA PHE A 42 2.81 22.55 -0.23
C PHE A 42 3.46 21.88 0.99
N ILE A 43 3.24 20.58 1.17
CA ILE A 43 3.82 19.79 2.26
C ILE A 43 4.62 18.65 1.67
N TYR A 44 5.90 18.57 2.02
CA TYR A 44 6.79 17.48 1.61
C TYR A 44 7.16 16.63 2.82
N ILE A 45 6.71 15.38 2.83
CA ILE A 45 6.97 14.43 3.90
C ILE A 45 8.08 13.48 3.45
N THR A 46 9.22 13.53 4.15
CA THR A 46 10.43 12.80 3.79
C THR A 46 10.95 11.97 4.96
N PRO A 47 11.86 11.03 4.75
CA PRO A 47 12.72 10.56 5.82
C PRO A 47 13.43 11.72 6.53
N ASP A 48 13.75 11.54 7.82
CA ASP A 48 14.62 12.47 8.54
C ASP A 48 16.01 12.49 7.90
N SER A 49 16.43 13.66 7.40
CA SER A 49 17.74 13.87 6.78
C SER A 49 18.91 13.59 7.74
N LYS A 50 18.67 13.57 9.06
CA LYS A 50 19.67 13.22 10.06
C LYS A 50 19.99 11.72 10.11
N ILE A 51 19.21 10.87 9.45
CA ILE A 51 19.43 9.42 9.40
C ILE A 51 20.13 9.07 8.07
N PRO A 52 21.46 8.84 8.05
CA PRO A 52 22.21 8.71 6.80
C PRO A 52 21.77 7.53 5.94
N SER A 53 21.31 6.43 6.56
CA SER A 53 20.80 5.24 5.86
C SER A 53 19.52 5.48 5.08
N LEU A 54 18.83 6.60 5.31
CA LEU A 54 17.59 6.98 4.62
C LEU A 54 17.79 8.17 3.67
N SER A 55 19.05 8.56 3.41
CA SER A 55 19.38 9.64 2.49
C SER A 55 19.07 9.25 1.04
N TYR A 56 18.45 10.16 0.30
CA TYR A 56 18.13 10.01 -1.11
C TYR A 56 18.29 11.35 -1.83
N MET A 57 18.59 11.28 -3.13
CA MET A 57 18.72 12.48 -3.97
C MET A 57 17.34 12.95 -4.44
N SER A 58 17.08 14.25 -4.32
CA SER A 58 15.82 14.88 -4.69
C SER A 58 16.07 16.23 -5.35
N GLY A 59 15.47 16.44 -6.51
CA GLY A 59 15.55 17.67 -7.29
C GLY A 59 14.80 18.87 -6.69
N ILE A 60 14.02 18.67 -5.61
CA ILE A 60 13.13 19.72 -5.08
C ILE A 60 13.86 20.95 -4.55
N ASN A 61 15.09 20.77 -4.06
CA ASN A 61 15.89 21.88 -3.53
C ASN A 61 16.83 22.49 -4.59
N LEU A 62 16.80 22.02 -5.84
CA LEU A 62 17.54 22.66 -6.93
C LEU A 62 16.98 24.07 -7.18
N PRO A 63 17.81 25.04 -7.61
CA PRO A 63 17.42 26.46 -7.69
C PRO A 63 16.11 26.72 -8.44
N GLU A 64 15.87 26.03 -9.55
CA GLU A 64 14.64 26.17 -10.34
C GLU A 64 13.39 25.80 -9.53
N ALA A 65 13.38 24.64 -8.89
CA ALA A 65 12.28 24.19 -8.05
C ALA A 65 12.15 25.06 -6.79
N SER A 66 13.24 25.31 -6.07
CA SER A 66 13.25 26.15 -4.87
C SER A 66 12.66 27.54 -5.13
N ASN A 67 13.03 28.18 -6.25
CA ASN A 67 12.49 29.47 -6.65
C ASN A 67 11.00 29.40 -6.97
N PHE A 68 10.62 28.41 -7.78
CA PHE A 68 9.21 28.21 -8.15
C PHE A 68 8.32 28.03 -6.92
N TYR A 69 8.71 27.18 -5.97
CA TYR A 69 7.90 26.93 -4.79
C TYR A 69 7.89 28.11 -3.82
N THR A 70 9.01 28.81 -3.64
CA THR A 70 9.07 30.00 -2.77
C THR A 70 8.14 31.11 -3.26
N GLN A 71 8.04 31.30 -4.58
CA GLN A 71 7.17 32.31 -5.20
C GLN A 71 5.68 31.93 -5.12
N ASN A 72 5.34 30.66 -5.34
CA ASN A 72 3.97 30.26 -5.60
C ASN A 72 3.27 29.56 -4.42
N PHE A 73 4.02 29.05 -3.44
CA PHE A 73 3.50 28.26 -2.33
C PHE A 73 4.01 28.78 -0.99
N THR A 74 3.22 28.51 0.04
CA THR A 74 3.76 28.36 1.39
C THR A 74 4.16 26.90 1.53
N SER A 75 5.42 26.64 1.91
CA SER A 75 5.98 25.29 1.89
C SER A 75 6.30 24.81 3.30
N LEU A 76 6.05 23.53 3.57
CA LEU A 76 6.35 22.86 4.82
C LEU A 76 7.06 21.55 4.53
N ARG A 77 8.10 21.23 5.31
CA ARG A 77 8.77 19.94 5.24
C ARG A 77 8.62 19.22 6.57
N LEU A 78 8.16 17.98 6.53
CA LEU A 78 7.96 17.13 7.70
C LEU A 78 8.72 15.81 7.56
N SER A 79 9.04 15.20 8.69
CA SER A 79 9.58 13.84 8.75
C SER A 79 8.50 12.86 9.19
N TYR A 80 8.35 11.73 8.50
CA TYR A 80 7.38 10.69 8.89
C TYR A 80 7.77 9.94 10.18
N GLN A 81 9.03 10.07 10.63
CA GLN A 81 9.51 9.49 11.88
C GLN A 81 9.07 10.29 13.11
N VAL A 82 8.65 11.53 12.92
CA VAL A 82 8.24 12.44 13.99
C VAL A 82 6.78 12.15 14.38
N PRO A 83 6.47 11.89 15.67
CA PRO A 83 5.11 11.56 16.14
C PRO A 83 4.04 12.57 15.72
N GLU A 84 4.38 13.85 15.70
CA GLU A 84 3.51 14.98 15.34
C GLU A 84 3.05 14.91 13.87
N THR A 85 3.81 14.23 13.00
CA THR A 85 3.43 14.02 11.59
C THR A 85 2.37 12.92 11.44
N LYS A 86 2.20 12.03 12.44
CA LYS A 86 1.30 10.86 12.33
C LYS A 86 -0.16 11.23 12.17
N GLU A 87 -0.62 12.28 12.84
CA GLU A 87 -2.00 12.76 12.72
C GLU A 87 -2.27 13.22 11.27
N LEU A 88 -1.35 14.01 10.70
CA LEU A 88 -1.43 14.46 9.31
C LEU A 88 -1.44 13.29 8.32
N MET A 89 -0.56 12.31 8.53
CA MET A 89 -0.50 11.11 7.68
C MET A 89 -1.80 10.30 7.77
N THR A 90 -2.41 10.23 8.95
CA THR A 90 -3.70 9.54 9.13
C THR A 90 -4.81 10.31 8.43
N LYS A 91 -4.93 11.64 8.67
CA LYS A 91 -5.92 12.53 8.06
C LYS A 91 -5.93 12.44 6.54
N TYR A 92 -4.76 12.42 5.91
CA TYR A 92 -4.63 12.40 4.45
C TYR A 92 -4.32 11.02 3.86
N GLN A 93 -4.39 9.95 4.66
CA GLN A 93 -4.17 8.55 4.26
C GLN A 93 -2.81 8.33 3.58
N ILE A 94 -1.75 8.88 4.16
CA ILE A 94 -0.37 8.82 3.66
C ILE A 94 0.32 7.59 4.23
N ASN A 95 0.76 6.70 3.35
CA ASN A 95 1.42 5.44 3.74
C ASN A 95 2.63 5.09 2.86
N ARG A 96 3.06 6.03 2.01
CA ARG A 96 4.16 5.89 1.04
C ARG A 96 5.03 7.15 1.16
N PHE A 97 6.34 7.00 1.02
CA PHE A 97 7.28 8.10 1.17
C PHE A 97 8.41 8.02 0.11
N PRO A 98 8.99 9.16 -0.29
CA PRO A 98 8.59 10.52 0.07
C PRO A 98 7.23 10.90 -0.54
N TYR A 99 6.57 11.86 0.08
CA TYR A 99 5.18 12.22 -0.22
C TYR A 99 5.04 13.73 -0.39
N TYR A 100 4.31 14.15 -1.42
CA TYR A 100 3.91 15.53 -1.63
C TYR A 100 2.40 15.68 -1.46
N LEU A 101 2.00 16.74 -0.76
CA LEU A 101 0.61 17.08 -0.50
C LEU A 101 0.40 18.56 -0.79
N PHE A 102 -0.54 18.86 -1.68
CA PHE A 102 -0.96 20.22 -2.01
C PHE A 102 -2.34 20.47 -1.43
N LEU A 103 -2.45 21.49 -0.58
CA LEU A 103 -3.69 21.89 0.09
C LEU A 103 -4.06 23.33 -0.26
N ASP A 104 -5.36 23.61 -0.27
CA ASP A 104 -5.84 24.99 -0.23
C ASP A 104 -5.74 25.56 1.20
N THR A 105 -6.12 26.84 1.38
CA THR A 105 -6.07 27.53 2.68
C THR A 105 -7.11 27.05 3.69
N ASN A 106 -8.05 26.22 3.26
CA ASN A 106 -9.08 25.55 4.07
C ASN A 106 -8.71 24.09 4.33
N GLU A 107 -7.47 23.70 4.03
CA GLU A 107 -6.94 22.34 4.20
C GLU A 107 -7.60 21.29 3.28
N ASN A 108 -8.31 21.71 2.23
CA ASN A 108 -8.83 20.78 1.23
C ASN A 108 -7.73 20.34 0.27
N ILE A 109 -7.77 19.08 -0.13
CA ILE A 109 -6.77 18.48 -1.02
C ILE A 109 -6.93 19.06 -2.43
N ILE A 110 -5.89 19.75 -2.91
CA ILE A 110 -5.75 20.11 -4.32
C ILE A 110 -5.44 18.84 -5.11
N PHE A 111 -4.29 18.24 -4.81
CA PHE A 111 -3.93 16.88 -5.15
C PHE A 111 -2.80 16.39 -4.22
N LYS A 112 -2.50 15.10 -4.26
CA LYS A 112 -1.50 14.46 -3.43
C LYS A 112 -0.83 13.31 -4.18
N GLY A 113 0.35 12.89 -3.74
CA GLY A 113 1.00 11.73 -4.35
C GLY A 113 2.33 11.41 -3.69
N PHE A 114 2.87 10.27 -4.08
CA PHE A 114 4.21 9.82 -3.74
C PHE A 114 5.02 9.78 -5.03
N ASN A 115 6.32 10.04 -4.95
CA ASN A 115 7.38 9.78 -5.93
C ASN A 115 8.54 10.73 -5.62
N ASN A 116 9.70 10.43 -6.21
CA ASN A 116 10.87 11.28 -6.14
C ASN A 116 11.60 11.26 -7.47
N ASP A 117 12.13 12.41 -7.87
CA ASP A 117 13.03 12.54 -9.00
C ASP A 117 14.23 13.42 -8.60
N GLN A 118 15.37 13.25 -9.28
CA GLN A 118 16.55 14.08 -9.08
C GLN A 118 16.48 15.39 -9.88
N GLN A 119 15.57 15.49 -10.85
CA GLN A 119 15.38 16.65 -11.72
C GLN A 119 14.43 17.67 -11.11
N ALA A 120 14.76 18.96 -11.24
CA ALA A 120 13.90 20.06 -10.79
C ALA A 120 12.58 20.10 -11.56
N LYS A 121 12.62 19.79 -12.87
CA LYS A 121 11.46 19.80 -13.78
C LYS A 121 10.27 18.99 -13.24
N PHE A 122 10.52 17.81 -12.67
CA PHE A 122 9.49 16.98 -12.06
C PHE A 122 8.68 17.76 -11.01
N TYR A 123 9.37 18.44 -10.09
CA TYR A 123 8.72 19.22 -9.02
C TYR A 123 8.06 20.48 -9.56
N VAL A 124 8.65 21.16 -10.54
CA VAL A 124 8.06 22.33 -11.18
C VAL A 124 6.76 21.95 -11.89
N ASP A 125 6.72 20.83 -12.61
CA ASP A 125 5.52 20.35 -13.29
C ASP A 125 4.41 19.98 -12.28
N LEU A 126 4.74 19.32 -11.16
CA LEU A 126 3.81 19.06 -10.07
C LEU A 126 3.20 20.36 -9.52
N GLY A 127 4.04 21.35 -9.24
CA GLY A 127 3.58 22.62 -8.70
C GLY A 127 2.75 23.42 -9.70
N LYS A 128 3.08 23.38 -11.00
CA LYS A 128 2.24 23.98 -12.06
C LYS A 128 0.86 23.31 -12.12
N GLU A 129 0.80 21.97 -12.06
CA GLU A 129 -0.47 21.24 -12.00
C GLU A 129 -1.29 21.66 -10.77
N ALA A 130 -0.64 21.89 -9.62
CA ALA A 130 -1.33 22.30 -8.39
C ALA A 130 -1.98 23.67 -8.54
N LEU A 131 -1.22 24.64 -9.07
CA LEU A 131 -1.72 25.99 -9.30
C LEU A 131 -2.84 26.00 -10.34
N GLN A 132 -2.71 25.22 -11.41
CA GLN A 132 -3.73 25.12 -12.45
C GLN A 132 -5.03 24.54 -11.87
N ARG A 133 -4.96 23.44 -11.11
CA ARG A 133 -6.14 22.83 -10.47
C ARG A 133 -6.78 23.74 -9.44
N TYR A 134 -5.96 24.43 -8.65
CA TYR A 134 -6.43 25.40 -7.68
C TYR A 134 -7.16 26.57 -8.34
N LYS A 135 -6.57 27.14 -9.40
CA LYS A 135 -7.17 28.24 -10.18
C LYS A 135 -8.46 27.81 -10.88
N ASN A 136 -8.47 26.63 -11.49
CA ASN A 136 -9.60 26.14 -12.29
C ASN A 136 -10.68 25.45 -11.44
N LYS A 137 -10.53 25.41 -10.11
CA LYS A 137 -11.44 24.71 -9.19
C LYS A 137 -11.65 23.24 -9.57
N SER A 138 -10.58 22.58 -10.03
CA SER A 138 -10.55 21.17 -10.45
C SER A 138 -9.66 20.31 -9.53
N SER A 139 -9.64 20.64 -8.23
CA SER A 139 -8.99 19.80 -7.22
C SER A 139 -9.70 18.48 -7.01
N LEU A 140 -9.05 17.58 -6.26
CA LEU A 140 -9.69 16.38 -5.72
C LEU A 140 -10.95 16.75 -4.93
N PHE A 141 -10.87 17.71 -4.02
CA PHE A 141 -12.02 18.12 -3.21
C PHE A 141 -13.20 18.64 -4.05
N GLN A 142 -12.93 19.52 -5.03
CA GLN A 142 -14.00 20.00 -5.90
C GLN A 142 -14.54 18.90 -6.83
N SER A 143 -13.71 17.96 -7.25
CA SER A 143 -14.16 16.82 -8.05
C SER A 143 -15.07 15.89 -7.23
N ASP A 144 -14.72 15.62 -5.97
CA ASP A 144 -15.57 14.87 -5.04
C ASP A 144 -16.93 15.58 -4.84
N GLN A 145 -16.94 16.91 -4.69
CA GLN A 145 -18.18 17.70 -4.58
C GLN A 145 -19.04 17.64 -5.85
N ARG A 146 -18.44 17.86 -7.04
CA ARG A 146 -19.16 17.80 -8.32
C ARG A 146 -19.78 16.43 -8.54
N TYR A 147 -19.02 15.36 -8.30
CA TYR A 147 -19.53 14.00 -8.43
C TYR A 147 -20.68 13.72 -7.44
N SER A 148 -20.55 14.17 -6.19
CA SER A 148 -21.61 14.04 -5.17
C SER A 148 -22.87 14.84 -5.51
N ALA A 149 -22.73 15.97 -6.21
CA ALA A 149 -23.83 16.79 -6.70
C ALA A 149 -24.52 16.22 -7.96
N GLY A 150 -24.06 15.07 -8.47
CA GLY A 150 -24.66 14.40 -9.63
C GLY A 150 -24.04 14.75 -10.98
N ASP A 151 -22.92 15.48 -11.00
CA ASP A 151 -22.21 15.75 -12.25
C ASP A 151 -21.63 14.44 -12.80
N ARG A 152 -22.02 14.10 -14.04
CA ARG A 152 -21.60 12.90 -14.76
C ARG A 152 -21.06 13.27 -16.14
N ASP A 153 -20.67 14.52 -16.37
CA ASP A 153 -20.07 14.88 -17.66
C ASP A 153 -18.88 13.97 -17.99
N LYS A 154 -18.78 13.54 -19.25
CA LYS A 154 -17.78 12.55 -19.68
C LYS A 154 -16.35 13.07 -19.50
N SER A 155 -16.10 14.32 -19.86
CA SER A 155 -14.77 14.92 -19.73
C SER A 155 -14.38 15.08 -18.25
N PHE A 156 -15.34 15.49 -17.42
CA PHE A 156 -15.19 15.55 -15.98
C PHE A 156 -14.85 14.18 -15.36
N LEU A 157 -15.59 13.13 -15.70
CA LEU A 157 -15.34 11.79 -15.17
C LEU A 157 -13.94 11.29 -15.57
N ARG A 158 -13.51 11.54 -16.81
CA ARG A 158 -12.15 11.20 -17.26
C ARG A 158 -11.08 11.92 -16.43
N ASP A 159 -11.22 13.23 -16.28
CA ASP A 159 -10.28 14.07 -15.53
C ASP A 159 -10.22 13.66 -14.05
N TYR A 160 -11.37 13.32 -13.48
CA TYR A 160 -11.49 12.91 -12.09
C TYR A 160 -10.85 11.54 -11.83
N ILE A 161 -11.13 10.54 -12.69
CA ILE A 161 -10.49 9.22 -12.63
C ILE A 161 -8.97 9.36 -12.79
N THR A 162 -8.53 10.15 -13.76
CA THR A 162 -7.10 10.40 -14.02
C THR A 162 -6.42 11.03 -12.80
N LEU A 163 -7.07 12.01 -12.17
CA LEU A 163 -6.58 12.63 -10.95
C LEU A 163 -6.48 11.60 -9.81
N ARG A 164 -7.53 10.79 -9.60
CA ARG A 164 -7.52 9.74 -8.57
C ARG A 164 -6.39 8.74 -8.78
N GLN A 165 -6.20 8.25 -10.00
CA GLN A 165 -5.10 7.34 -10.35
C GLN A 165 -3.72 7.96 -10.04
N LYS A 166 -3.47 9.20 -10.48
CA LYS A 166 -2.22 9.92 -10.18
C LYS A 166 -1.96 10.06 -8.67
N THR A 167 -3.03 10.18 -7.88
CA THR A 167 -2.94 10.32 -6.41
C THR A 167 -2.89 8.97 -5.66
N GLY A 168 -2.81 7.85 -6.39
CA GLY A 168 -2.76 6.50 -5.82
C GLY A 168 -4.13 5.96 -5.39
N ASN A 169 -5.23 6.63 -5.73
CA ASN A 169 -6.57 6.13 -5.51
C ASN A 169 -7.00 5.25 -6.70
N THR A 170 -7.02 3.95 -6.47
CA THR A 170 -7.28 2.93 -7.49
C THR A 170 -8.74 2.47 -7.53
N ASN A 171 -9.55 2.83 -6.53
CA ASN A 171 -10.97 2.46 -6.51
C ASN A 171 -11.80 3.46 -7.33
N ASN A 172 -11.81 3.24 -8.65
CA ASN A 172 -12.56 4.06 -9.61
C ASN A 172 -13.64 3.25 -10.34
N ALA A 173 -13.95 2.03 -9.90
CA ALA A 173 -14.89 1.14 -10.58
C ALA A 173 -16.26 1.80 -10.82
N LEU A 174 -16.85 2.42 -9.80
CA LEU A 174 -18.13 3.14 -9.95
C LEU A 174 -18.02 4.31 -10.94
N LEU A 175 -16.91 5.05 -10.92
CA LEU A 175 -16.70 6.18 -11.83
C LEU A 175 -16.57 5.71 -13.28
N ILE A 176 -15.81 4.65 -13.52
CA ILE A 176 -15.62 4.14 -14.88
C ILE A 176 -16.89 3.47 -15.42
N GLU A 177 -17.71 2.84 -14.55
CA GLU A 177 -19.04 2.34 -14.92
C GLU A 177 -19.99 3.47 -15.37
N GLU A 178 -19.91 4.67 -14.78
CA GLU A 178 -20.66 5.84 -15.27
C GLU A 178 -20.07 6.39 -16.57
N TYR A 179 -18.74 6.46 -16.66
CA TYR A 179 -18.04 6.99 -17.83
C TYR A 179 -18.38 6.23 -19.12
N VAL A 180 -18.37 4.89 -19.07
CA VAL A 180 -18.61 4.07 -20.27
C VAL A 180 -20.04 4.14 -20.79
N LYS A 181 -21.02 4.55 -19.95
CA LYS A 181 -22.41 4.78 -20.40
C LYS A 181 -22.52 5.95 -21.38
N LEU A 182 -21.54 6.84 -21.38
CA LEU A 182 -21.49 8.05 -22.20
C LEU A 182 -20.60 7.86 -23.43
N MET A 183 -20.07 6.66 -23.64
CA MET A 183 -19.25 6.34 -24.81
C MET A 183 -20.11 5.98 -26.00
N VAL A 184 -19.66 6.38 -27.19
CA VAL A 184 -20.21 5.90 -28.46
C VAL A 184 -19.45 4.66 -28.92
N ILE A 185 -20.10 3.79 -29.68
CA ILE A 185 -19.58 2.46 -30.05
C ILE A 185 -18.18 2.54 -30.70
N GLY A 186 -17.92 3.55 -31.55
CA GLY A 186 -16.65 3.71 -32.25
C GLY A 186 -15.45 4.08 -31.37
N GLU A 187 -15.66 4.55 -30.14
CA GLU A 187 -14.56 4.85 -29.20
C GLU A 187 -13.94 3.58 -28.59
N LEU A 188 -14.61 2.43 -28.71
CA LEU A 188 -14.17 1.16 -28.16
C LEU A 188 -13.09 0.46 -29.01
N ASP A 189 -12.84 0.95 -30.23
CA ASP A 189 -11.74 0.50 -31.10
C ASP A 189 -10.44 1.32 -30.89
N ASN A 190 -10.36 2.10 -29.82
CA ASN A 190 -9.16 2.87 -29.46
C ASN A 190 -8.36 2.17 -28.33
N PRO A 191 -7.11 1.73 -28.59
CA PRO A 191 -6.23 1.15 -27.57
C PRO A 191 -6.05 2.00 -26.32
N ASP A 192 -5.94 3.32 -26.45
CA ASP A 192 -5.75 4.21 -25.31
C ASP A 192 -6.98 4.25 -24.40
N GLU A 193 -8.16 4.11 -25.01
CA GLU A 193 -9.41 4.10 -24.27
C GLU A 193 -9.65 2.77 -23.55
N ILE A 194 -9.32 1.65 -24.22
CA ILE A 194 -9.27 0.32 -23.58
C ILE A 194 -8.34 0.37 -22.36
N LEU A 195 -7.14 0.90 -22.51
CA LEU A 195 -6.18 1.00 -21.40
C LEU A 195 -6.65 1.96 -20.30
N PHE A 196 -7.30 3.07 -20.65
CA PHE A 196 -7.87 3.97 -19.66
C PHE A 196 -8.92 3.26 -18.81
N ILE A 197 -9.86 2.55 -19.44
CA ILE A 197 -10.88 1.78 -18.75
C ILE A 197 -10.23 0.72 -17.85
N LEU A 198 -9.33 -0.11 -18.39
CA LEU A 198 -8.71 -1.18 -17.61
C LEU A 198 -7.89 -0.65 -16.42
N ARG A 199 -7.10 0.41 -16.62
CA ARG A 199 -6.32 1.06 -15.54
C ARG A 199 -7.21 1.74 -14.49
N ALA A 200 -8.46 2.10 -14.83
CA ALA A 200 -9.41 2.62 -13.86
C ALA A 200 -9.94 1.52 -12.91
N GLY A 201 -9.75 0.25 -13.26
CA GLY A 201 -10.14 -0.87 -12.41
C GLY A 201 -11.64 -1.12 -12.39
N PRO A 202 -12.27 -1.43 -13.54
CA PRO A 202 -13.71 -1.69 -13.60
C PRO A 202 -14.09 -2.92 -12.77
N PHE A 203 -15.38 -3.09 -12.53
CA PHE A 203 -15.87 -4.34 -11.95
C PHE A 203 -15.68 -5.49 -12.92
N ILE A 204 -15.26 -6.65 -12.42
CA ILE A 204 -15.16 -7.88 -13.21
C ILE A 204 -16.55 -8.19 -13.78
N TYR A 205 -16.63 -8.35 -15.10
CA TYR A 205 -17.89 -8.54 -15.84
C TYR A 205 -18.92 -7.40 -15.66
N GLY A 206 -18.50 -6.24 -15.15
CA GLY A 206 -19.28 -5.00 -15.18
C GLY A 206 -19.34 -4.41 -16.59
N LYS A 207 -20.13 -3.36 -16.79
CA LYS A 207 -20.31 -2.77 -18.13
C LYS A 207 -18.98 -2.22 -18.64
N ALA A 208 -18.20 -1.55 -17.79
CA ALA A 208 -16.92 -1.00 -18.22
C ALA A 208 -15.94 -2.08 -18.64
N TYR A 209 -15.88 -3.20 -17.91
CA TYR A 209 -15.06 -4.35 -18.30
C TYR A 209 -15.53 -4.95 -19.63
N SER A 210 -16.83 -5.22 -19.78
CA SER A 210 -17.39 -5.76 -21.03
C SER A 210 -17.16 -4.83 -22.22
N HIS A 211 -17.26 -3.51 -22.03
CA HIS A 211 -16.99 -2.51 -23.07
C HIS A 211 -15.53 -2.54 -23.52
N ALA A 212 -14.59 -2.62 -22.56
CA ALA A 212 -13.15 -2.70 -22.86
C ALA A 212 -12.77 -3.95 -23.68
N PHE A 213 -13.57 -5.02 -23.58
CA PHE A 213 -13.36 -6.27 -24.31
C PHE A 213 -14.38 -6.49 -25.45
N SER A 214 -15.12 -5.45 -25.86
CA SER A 214 -16.09 -5.55 -26.97
C SER A 214 -15.42 -5.96 -28.28
N ASN A 215 -14.23 -5.41 -28.57
CA ASN A 215 -13.28 -5.91 -29.57
C ASN A 215 -12.19 -6.75 -28.87
N GLY A 216 -12.51 -8.02 -28.58
CA GLY A 216 -11.65 -8.89 -27.77
C GLY A 216 -10.21 -9.06 -28.30
N ASN A 217 -10.01 -9.10 -29.63
CA ASN A 217 -8.69 -9.23 -30.22
C ASN A 217 -7.84 -7.97 -30.00
N LEU A 218 -8.43 -6.79 -30.28
CA LEU A 218 -7.74 -5.52 -30.03
C LEU A 218 -7.42 -5.34 -28.55
N ALA A 219 -8.37 -5.63 -27.68
CA ALA A 219 -8.21 -5.55 -26.23
C ALA A 219 -7.10 -6.47 -25.74
N GLN A 220 -7.08 -7.73 -26.17
CA GLN A 220 -6.05 -8.69 -25.80
C GLN A 220 -4.68 -8.25 -26.30
N LYS A 221 -4.56 -7.84 -27.57
CA LYS A 221 -3.29 -7.36 -28.13
C LYS A 221 -2.77 -6.14 -27.37
N THR A 222 -3.66 -5.18 -27.08
CA THR A 222 -3.35 -3.94 -26.36
C THR A 222 -2.88 -4.23 -24.94
N PHE A 223 -3.61 -5.08 -24.21
CA PHE A 223 -3.25 -5.48 -22.85
C PHE A 223 -1.95 -6.28 -22.82
N MET A 224 -1.76 -7.21 -23.76
CA MET A 224 -0.57 -8.07 -23.80
C MET A 224 0.70 -7.32 -24.19
N ALA A 225 0.60 -6.16 -24.85
CA ALA A 225 1.73 -5.30 -25.16
C ALA A 225 2.31 -4.57 -23.93
N LEU A 226 1.57 -4.53 -22.81
CA LEU A 226 2.06 -3.91 -21.57
C LEU A 226 3.15 -4.78 -20.88
N PRO A 227 4.07 -4.15 -20.13
CA PRO A 227 4.98 -4.86 -19.25
C PRO A 227 4.23 -5.80 -18.28
N LEU A 228 4.81 -6.95 -17.97
CA LEU A 228 4.17 -7.96 -17.10
C LEU A 228 3.68 -7.38 -15.78
N GLN A 229 4.49 -6.54 -15.13
CA GLN A 229 4.12 -5.92 -13.85
C GLN A 229 2.89 -5.03 -13.97
N GLU A 230 2.76 -4.25 -15.04
CA GLU A 230 1.61 -3.37 -15.25
C GLU A 230 0.33 -4.18 -15.47
N ARG A 231 0.41 -5.31 -16.18
CA ARG A 231 -0.72 -6.23 -16.34
C ARG A 231 -1.17 -6.82 -15.01
N ILE A 232 -0.21 -7.22 -14.17
CA ILE A 232 -0.48 -7.72 -12.81
C ILE A 232 -1.16 -6.63 -11.98
N ASP A 233 -0.64 -5.39 -12.01
CA ASP A 233 -1.21 -4.27 -11.25
C ASP A 233 -2.65 -3.95 -11.68
N ILE A 234 -2.93 -3.92 -13.00
CA ILE A 234 -4.29 -3.72 -13.53
C ILE A 234 -5.24 -4.83 -13.06
N ASN A 235 -4.85 -6.09 -13.22
CA ASN A 235 -5.69 -7.23 -12.81
C ASN A 235 -5.97 -7.23 -11.30
N ASN A 236 -4.97 -6.83 -10.50
CA ASN A 236 -5.12 -6.70 -9.06
C ASN A 236 -6.11 -5.59 -8.70
N VAL A 237 -5.99 -4.41 -9.31
CA VAL A 237 -6.93 -3.31 -9.06
C VAL A 237 -8.36 -3.69 -9.45
N ILE A 238 -8.57 -4.34 -10.60
CA ILE A 238 -9.88 -4.87 -11.02
C ILE A 238 -10.44 -5.85 -9.97
N SER A 239 -9.60 -6.78 -9.52
CA SER A 239 -9.97 -7.78 -8.51
C SER A 239 -10.30 -7.16 -7.15
N GLU A 240 -9.51 -6.20 -6.70
CA GLU A 240 -9.68 -5.50 -5.42
C GLU A 240 -10.93 -4.64 -5.41
N ASN A 241 -11.16 -3.83 -6.46
CA ASN A 241 -12.34 -2.99 -6.56
C ASN A 241 -13.62 -3.84 -6.55
N THR A 242 -13.61 -4.95 -7.28
CA THR A 242 -14.75 -5.88 -7.34
C THR A 242 -14.98 -6.57 -6.00
N LEU A 243 -13.91 -7.02 -5.32
CA LEU A 243 -14.03 -7.66 -4.00
C LEU A 243 -14.51 -6.68 -2.93
N ASN A 244 -14.00 -5.45 -2.94
CA ASN A 244 -14.42 -4.40 -2.00
C ASN A 244 -15.91 -4.09 -2.16
N GLU A 245 -16.39 -3.98 -3.40
CA GLU A 245 -17.82 -3.80 -3.67
C GLU A 245 -18.64 -5.01 -3.23
N ALA A 246 -18.15 -6.23 -3.51
CA ALA A 246 -18.79 -7.46 -3.06
C ALA A 246 -18.93 -7.50 -1.53
N ILE A 247 -17.88 -7.13 -0.78
CA ILE A 247 -17.91 -7.06 0.69
C ILE A 247 -18.91 -5.99 1.15
N MET A 248 -18.82 -4.77 0.61
CA MET A 248 -19.68 -3.66 0.99
C MET A 248 -21.17 -3.98 0.77
N ARG A 249 -21.49 -4.67 -0.33
CA ARG A 249 -22.86 -5.09 -0.66
C ARG A 249 -23.26 -6.45 -0.11
N ARG A 250 -22.35 -7.17 0.55
CA ARG A 250 -22.53 -8.60 0.91
C ARG A 250 -22.99 -9.45 -0.28
N ASN A 251 -22.44 -9.20 -1.47
CA ASN A 251 -22.79 -9.88 -2.72
C ASN A 251 -21.84 -11.05 -3.00
N PHE A 252 -22.30 -12.27 -2.71
CA PHE A 252 -21.50 -13.48 -2.92
C PHE A 252 -21.21 -13.75 -4.40
N GLN A 253 -22.16 -13.47 -5.30
CA GLN A 253 -21.95 -13.72 -6.74
C GLN A 253 -20.77 -12.90 -7.27
N MET A 254 -20.67 -11.64 -6.85
CA MET A 254 -19.55 -10.76 -7.22
C MET A 254 -18.23 -11.26 -6.63
N ALA A 255 -18.23 -11.82 -5.41
CA ALA A 255 -17.05 -12.46 -4.84
C ALA A 255 -16.65 -13.76 -5.59
N SER A 256 -17.62 -14.55 -6.07
CA SER A 256 -17.36 -15.72 -6.91
C SER A 256 -16.70 -15.32 -8.23
N GLN A 257 -17.16 -14.23 -8.85
CA GLN A 257 -16.53 -13.69 -10.06
C GLN A 257 -15.08 -13.28 -9.83
N VAL A 258 -14.76 -12.67 -8.67
CA VAL A 258 -13.36 -12.38 -8.29
C VAL A 258 -12.55 -13.67 -8.17
N SER A 259 -13.11 -14.71 -7.55
CA SER A 259 -12.47 -16.01 -7.38
C SER A 259 -12.15 -16.67 -8.73
N GLU A 260 -13.11 -16.66 -9.65
CA GLU A 260 -12.97 -17.23 -11.00
C GLU A 260 -11.98 -16.45 -11.85
N PHE A 261 -12.10 -15.12 -11.87
CA PHE A 261 -11.18 -14.24 -12.57
C PHE A 261 -9.76 -14.43 -12.06
N THR A 262 -9.56 -14.44 -10.74
CA THR A 262 -8.25 -14.69 -10.12
C THR A 262 -7.65 -16.01 -10.60
N ARG A 263 -8.43 -17.09 -10.67
CA ARG A 263 -7.94 -18.37 -11.21
C ARG A 263 -7.53 -18.25 -12.68
N SER A 264 -8.33 -17.56 -13.49
CA SER A 264 -8.13 -17.46 -14.94
C SER A 264 -6.88 -16.68 -15.37
N ILE A 265 -6.46 -15.69 -14.57
CA ILE A 265 -5.30 -14.85 -14.89
C ILE A 265 -3.95 -15.44 -14.44
N HIS A 266 -3.96 -16.53 -13.68
CA HIS A 266 -2.74 -17.21 -13.24
C HIS A 266 -2.33 -18.29 -14.24
N THR A 267 -1.04 -18.30 -14.59
CA THR A 267 -0.47 -19.33 -15.46
C THR A 267 -0.22 -20.64 -14.72
N ASP A 268 0.18 -20.58 -13.45
CA ASP A 268 0.28 -21.75 -12.57
C ASP A 268 -1.12 -22.08 -12.04
N TYR A 269 -1.65 -23.24 -12.46
CA TYR A 269 -2.97 -23.71 -12.06
C TYR A 269 -3.13 -23.89 -10.55
N LYS A 270 -2.11 -24.44 -9.86
CA LYS A 270 -2.18 -24.68 -8.41
C LYS A 270 -2.17 -23.36 -7.66
N GLU A 271 -1.33 -22.43 -8.10
CA GLU A 271 -1.29 -21.08 -7.54
C GLU A 271 -2.58 -20.32 -7.80
N GLY A 272 -3.12 -20.40 -9.02
CA GLY A 272 -4.40 -19.80 -9.38
C GLY A 272 -5.55 -20.33 -8.53
N GLN A 273 -5.61 -21.65 -8.30
CA GLN A 273 -6.61 -22.28 -7.42
C GLN A 273 -6.46 -21.79 -5.96
N ARG A 274 -5.21 -21.66 -5.49
CA ARG A 274 -4.91 -21.17 -4.13
C ARG A 274 -5.35 -19.71 -3.96
N GLN A 275 -4.94 -18.82 -4.86
CA GLN A 275 -5.33 -17.41 -4.81
C GLN A 275 -6.85 -17.24 -4.96
N SER A 276 -7.47 -18.02 -5.84
CA SER A 276 -8.93 -18.08 -6.03
C SER A 276 -9.68 -18.44 -4.74
N ALA A 277 -9.24 -19.49 -4.03
CA ALA A 277 -9.79 -19.88 -2.74
C ALA A 277 -9.56 -18.80 -1.67
N TRP A 278 -8.37 -18.19 -1.66
CA TRP A 278 -8.04 -17.11 -0.74
C TRP A 278 -8.98 -15.90 -0.89
N LYS A 279 -9.34 -15.49 -2.12
CA LYS A 279 -10.28 -14.39 -2.35
C LYS A 279 -11.64 -14.64 -1.69
N LEU A 280 -12.14 -15.88 -1.72
CA LEU A 280 -13.39 -16.24 -1.04
C LEU A 280 -13.24 -16.22 0.49
N LEU A 281 -12.10 -16.65 1.04
CA LEU A 281 -11.84 -16.55 2.48
C LEU A 281 -11.84 -15.10 2.97
N VAL A 282 -11.20 -14.20 2.21
CA VAL A 282 -11.20 -12.76 2.51
C VAL A 282 -12.64 -12.23 2.52
N TYR A 283 -13.45 -12.60 1.52
CA TYR A 283 -14.86 -12.22 1.48
C TYR A 283 -15.64 -12.71 2.70
N TYR A 284 -15.64 -14.03 2.97
CA TYR A 284 -16.41 -14.61 4.08
C TYR A 284 -16.01 -13.99 5.43
N LYS A 285 -14.71 -13.79 5.65
CA LYS A 285 -14.20 -13.12 6.84
C LYS A 285 -14.72 -11.70 6.96
N ALA A 286 -14.63 -10.92 5.88
CA ALA A 286 -15.00 -9.50 5.90
C ALA A 286 -16.51 -9.28 6.08
N VAL A 287 -17.37 -10.17 5.56
CA VAL A 287 -18.82 -10.09 5.76
C VAL A 287 -19.31 -10.77 7.04
N GLY A 288 -18.41 -11.44 7.79
CA GLY A 288 -18.75 -12.15 9.02
C GLY A 288 -19.47 -13.49 8.81
N ASP A 289 -19.33 -14.11 7.63
CA ASP A 289 -19.88 -15.44 7.36
C ASP A 289 -18.95 -16.52 7.94
N THR A 290 -19.08 -16.72 9.25
CA THR A 290 -18.23 -17.66 10.01
C THR A 290 -18.44 -19.11 9.59
N THR A 291 -19.65 -19.47 9.14
CA THR A 291 -19.96 -20.84 8.69
C THR A 291 -19.17 -21.20 7.45
N ASN A 292 -19.23 -20.34 6.42
CA ASN A 292 -18.45 -20.58 5.20
C ASN A 292 -16.96 -20.32 5.43
N TYR A 293 -16.59 -19.33 6.25
CA TYR A 293 -15.18 -19.09 6.57
C TYR A 293 -14.53 -20.31 7.22
N PHE A 294 -15.08 -20.86 8.31
CA PHE A 294 -14.46 -22.00 9.01
C PHE A 294 -14.33 -23.23 8.11
N ARG A 295 -15.39 -23.58 7.38
CA ARG A 295 -15.38 -24.72 6.45
C ARG A 295 -14.27 -24.58 5.39
N ASN A 296 -14.22 -23.43 4.71
CA ASN A 296 -13.28 -23.23 3.62
C ASN A 296 -11.86 -23.00 4.13
N ALA A 297 -11.68 -22.29 5.25
CA ALA A 297 -10.37 -22.05 5.83
C ALA A 297 -9.74 -23.35 6.33
N THR A 298 -10.54 -24.29 6.85
CA THR A 298 -10.02 -25.62 7.21
C THR A 298 -9.45 -26.34 6.00
N TYR A 299 -10.23 -26.44 4.91
CA TYR A 299 -9.74 -27.09 3.69
C TYR A 299 -8.52 -26.39 3.11
N TYR A 300 -8.51 -25.05 3.10
CA TYR A 300 -7.42 -24.24 2.57
C TYR A 300 -6.11 -24.45 3.35
N ASN A 301 -6.15 -24.36 4.68
CA ASN A 301 -4.97 -24.55 5.52
C ASN A 301 -4.43 -25.99 5.42
N ASP A 302 -5.32 -26.98 5.46
CA ASP A 302 -4.93 -28.38 5.35
C ASP A 302 -4.29 -28.70 4.00
N THR A 303 -4.84 -28.16 2.91
CA THR A 303 -4.36 -28.42 1.54
C THR A 303 -3.02 -27.73 1.26
N TYR A 304 -2.89 -26.45 1.62
CA TYR A 304 -1.78 -25.61 1.14
C TYR A 304 -0.65 -25.39 2.15
N PHE A 305 -0.91 -25.55 3.46
CA PHE A 305 0.07 -25.24 4.50
C PHE A 305 0.45 -26.45 5.33
N MET A 306 -0.51 -27.30 5.72
CA MET A 306 -0.22 -28.53 6.47
C MET A 306 0.48 -29.61 5.65
N SER A 307 0.43 -29.52 4.32
CA SER A 307 1.14 -30.42 3.40
C SER A 307 2.62 -30.08 3.22
N VAL A 308 3.06 -28.90 3.66
CA VAL A 308 4.46 -28.49 3.57
C VAL A 308 5.28 -29.20 4.66
N SER A 309 6.39 -29.82 4.27
CA SER A 309 7.23 -30.54 5.23
C SER A 309 7.99 -29.60 6.16
N VAL A 310 8.14 -30.03 7.42
CA VAL A 310 8.93 -29.32 8.45
C VAL A 310 10.37 -29.10 8.00
N ASP A 311 10.97 -30.09 7.34
CA ASP A 311 12.34 -30.00 6.83
C ASP A 311 12.48 -28.95 5.72
N SER A 312 11.48 -28.81 4.86
CA SER A 312 11.47 -27.78 3.82
C SER A 312 11.43 -26.37 4.44
N VAL A 313 10.60 -26.18 5.46
CA VAL A 313 10.51 -24.91 6.21
C VAL A 313 11.82 -24.59 6.91
N LYS A 314 12.39 -25.55 7.65
CA LYS A 314 13.66 -25.36 8.37
C LYS A 314 14.83 -25.08 7.41
N LYS A 315 14.92 -25.80 6.29
CA LYS A 315 15.94 -25.58 5.26
C LYS A 315 15.86 -24.18 4.67
N ALA A 316 14.66 -23.76 4.27
CA ALA A 316 14.47 -22.44 3.69
C ALA A 316 14.78 -21.30 4.68
N LYS A 317 14.48 -21.51 5.97
CA LYS A 317 14.81 -20.52 7.01
C LYS A 317 16.32 -20.42 7.19
N ALA A 318 17.03 -21.54 7.20
CA ALA A 318 18.49 -21.57 7.24
C ALA A 318 19.12 -20.89 6.02
N GLU A 319 18.57 -21.11 4.83
CA GLU A 319 19.01 -20.42 3.59
C GLU A 319 18.75 -18.92 3.65
N ASN A 320 17.56 -18.50 4.09
CA ASN A 320 17.25 -17.08 4.27
C ASN A 320 18.15 -16.41 5.31
N GLN A 321 18.45 -17.10 6.41
CA GLN A 321 19.36 -16.59 7.43
C GLN A 321 20.77 -16.43 6.85
N LYS A 322 21.27 -17.43 6.10
CA LYS A 322 22.55 -17.33 5.37
C LYS A 322 22.57 -16.13 4.43
N ASN A 323 21.49 -15.90 3.69
CA ASN A 323 21.38 -14.75 2.78
C ASN A 323 21.39 -13.41 3.54
N ILE A 324 20.69 -13.32 4.68
CA ILE A 324 20.70 -12.13 5.54
C ILE A 324 22.11 -11.88 6.08
N ASP A 325 22.79 -12.92 6.56
CA ASP A 325 24.14 -12.82 7.12
C ASP A 325 25.15 -12.43 6.04
N LEU A 326 24.98 -12.96 4.83
CA LEU A 326 25.75 -12.56 3.65
C LEU A 326 25.51 -11.08 3.29
N ILE A 327 24.26 -10.61 3.26
CA ILE A 327 23.93 -9.19 3.01
C ILE A 327 24.54 -8.29 4.09
N LYS A 328 24.45 -8.67 5.37
CA LYS A 328 25.10 -7.94 6.47
C LYS A 328 26.61 -7.87 6.30
N SER A 329 27.24 -8.94 5.80
CA SER A 329 28.68 -8.96 5.51
C SER A 329 29.05 -7.94 4.42
N PHE A 330 28.23 -7.78 3.38
CA PHE A 330 28.46 -6.79 2.32
C PHE A 330 28.18 -5.34 2.76
N SER A 331 27.22 -5.12 3.64
CA SER A 331 26.88 -3.77 4.14
C SER A 331 28.00 -3.15 5.01
N SER A 332 28.99 -3.94 5.43
CA SER A 332 30.17 -3.47 6.17
C SER A 332 31.33 -2.97 5.30
N LYS A 333 31.30 -3.20 3.98
CA LYS A 333 32.31 -2.70 3.03
C LYS A 333 31.65 -1.76 2.02
N LYS A 334 31.89 -0.44 2.14
CA LYS A 334 31.47 0.56 1.15
C LYS A 334 32.03 0.20 -0.23
N PRO A 335 31.22 -0.11 -1.26
CA PRO A 335 31.73 -0.22 -2.61
C PRO A 335 31.97 1.19 -3.19
N LYS A 336 33.09 1.38 -3.90
CA LYS A 336 33.28 2.55 -4.77
C LYS A 336 32.38 2.37 -5.99
N ALA A 337 31.34 3.20 -6.14
CA ALA A 337 30.48 3.17 -7.31
C ALA A 337 31.21 3.78 -8.52
N VAL A 338 31.46 2.96 -9.54
CA VAL A 338 31.73 3.42 -10.91
C VAL A 338 30.40 3.33 -11.64
N VAL A 339 29.83 4.49 -11.99
CA VAL A 339 28.57 4.57 -12.75
C VAL A 339 28.93 4.82 -14.21
N THR A 340 28.67 3.83 -15.06
CA THR A 340 28.61 3.99 -16.52
C THR A 340 27.13 4.10 -16.91
N ILE A 341 26.73 5.22 -17.49
CA ILE A 341 25.34 5.47 -17.93
C ILE A 341 25.21 5.04 -19.41
N PRO A 342 24.31 4.12 -19.77
CA PRO A 342 23.90 3.95 -21.17
C PRO A 342 22.95 5.07 -21.59
N GLN A 343 23.30 5.81 -22.63
CA GLN A 343 22.42 6.78 -23.29
C GLN A 343 21.37 6.03 -24.13
N GLY A 344 20.06 6.32 -23.97
CA GLY A 344 19.08 5.83 -24.95
C GLY A 344 17.59 5.68 -24.58
N LEU A 345 17.07 6.20 -23.46
CA LEU A 345 15.63 6.14 -23.18
C LEU A 345 14.97 7.51 -23.33
N LYS A 346 14.17 7.66 -24.40
CA LYS A 346 13.25 8.79 -24.60
C LYS A 346 12.07 8.66 -23.64
N GLU A 347 11.89 9.71 -22.85
CA GLU A 347 10.82 10.00 -21.88
C GLU A 347 10.69 9.06 -20.66
N PRO A 348 10.60 9.62 -19.44
CA PRO A 348 10.32 8.82 -18.25
C PRO A 348 8.86 8.37 -18.30
N ARG A 349 8.62 7.13 -18.72
CA ARG A 349 7.36 6.45 -18.47
C ARG A 349 7.17 6.39 -16.95
N ILE A 350 6.15 7.10 -16.46
CA ILE A 350 5.71 7.01 -15.08
C ILE A 350 5.15 5.60 -14.90
N VAL A 351 6.02 4.64 -14.59
CA VAL A 351 5.60 3.35 -14.05
C VAL A 351 5.18 3.64 -12.61
N SER A 352 3.96 4.13 -12.44
CA SER A 352 3.31 4.13 -11.14
C SER A 352 3.01 2.67 -10.82
N SER A 353 4.00 1.93 -10.33
CA SER A 353 3.75 0.68 -9.62
C SER A 353 3.02 1.07 -8.34
N VAL A 354 1.69 1.14 -8.44
CA VAL A 354 0.84 1.23 -7.26
C VAL A 354 0.93 -0.14 -6.61
N VAL A 355 1.98 -0.35 -5.82
CA VAL A 355 2.01 -1.42 -4.83
C VAL A 355 1.03 -1.00 -3.75
N THR A 356 -0.27 -1.18 -4.00
CA THR A 356 -1.24 -1.37 -2.92
C THR A 356 -0.59 -2.39 -1.98
N LYS A 357 -0.68 -2.21 -0.66
CA LYS A 357 -0.20 -3.22 0.29
C LYS A 357 -1.01 -4.50 0.05
N GLN A 358 -0.52 -5.31 -0.88
CA GLN A 358 -1.09 -6.58 -1.25
C GLN A 358 -0.73 -7.54 -0.14
N VAL A 359 -1.73 -8.24 0.40
CA VAL A 359 -1.49 -9.52 1.05
C VAL A 359 -1.50 -10.57 -0.06
N THR A 360 -0.49 -10.54 -0.94
CA THR A 360 -0.16 -11.69 -1.77
C THR A 360 0.54 -12.66 -0.84
N ILE A 361 -0.20 -13.67 -0.35
CA ILE A 361 0.42 -14.74 0.43
C ILE A 361 1.22 -15.59 -0.55
N SER A 362 2.48 -15.24 -0.75
CA SER A 362 3.43 -16.18 -1.36
C SER A 362 3.64 -17.34 -0.39
N LEU A 363 3.58 -18.59 -0.87
CA LEU A 363 4.07 -19.76 -0.14
C LEU A 363 5.60 -19.71 -0.07
N SER A 364 6.15 -18.65 0.53
CA SER A 364 7.51 -18.78 1.04
C SER A 364 7.42 -19.73 2.23
N SER A 365 8.15 -20.84 2.15
CA SER A 365 8.28 -21.82 3.24
C SER A 365 8.60 -21.16 4.58
N ASN A 366 9.30 -20.01 4.56
CA ASN A 366 9.61 -19.18 5.72
C ASN A 366 8.39 -18.57 6.44
N ASN A 367 7.22 -18.50 5.80
CA ASN A 367 6.01 -17.90 6.38
C ASN A 367 4.92 -18.93 6.72
N VAL A 368 5.13 -20.21 6.44
CA VAL A 368 4.11 -21.27 6.64
C VAL A 368 3.72 -21.40 8.11
N SER A 369 4.69 -21.42 9.03
CA SER A 369 4.42 -21.49 10.48
C SER A 369 3.56 -20.33 10.95
N ASN A 370 3.91 -19.11 10.53
CA ASN A 370 3.17 -17.90 10.90
C ASN A 370 1.75 -17.93 10.35
N PHE A 371 1.57 -18.41 9.11
CA PHE A 371 0.24 -18.52 8.51
C PHE A 371 -0.65 -19.51 9.27
N LEU A 372 -0.15 -20.71 9.55
CA LEU A 372 -0.87 -21.73 10.33
C LEU A 372 -1.25 -21.21 11.72
N ASN A 373 -0.32 -20.53 12.40
CA ASN A 373 -0.62 -19.95 13.69
C ASN A 373 -1.66 -18.83 13.61
N THR A 374 -1.54 -17.94 12.62
CA THR A 374 -2.49 -16.85 12.40
C THR A 374 -3.89 -17.42 12.12
N ALA A 375 -4.01 -18.44 11.28
CA ALA A 375 -5.27 -19.12 11.02
C ALA A 375 -5.87 -19.73 12.29
N ALA A 376 -5.06 -20.37 13.13
CA ALA A 376 -5.50 -20.93 14.40
C ALA A 376 -6.01 -19.83 15.36
N TRP A 377 -5.28 -18.73 15.47
CA TRP A 377 -5.66 -17.56 16.26
C TRP A 377 -6.95 -16.91 15.74
N GLU A 378 -7.13 -16.80 14.42
CA GLU A 378 -8.34 -16.24 13.83
C GLU A 378 -9.60 -17.02 14.22
N PHE A 379 -9.53 -18.35 14.22
CA PHE A 379 -10.65 -19.19 14.67
C PHE A 379 -10.94 -18.99 16.16
N TYR A 380 -9.90 -18.85 16.98
CA TYR A 380 -10.05 -18.49 18.39
C TYR A 380 -10.72 -17.10 18.54
N GLN A 381 -10.24 -16.07 17.84
CA GLN A 381 -10.82 -14.73 17.91
C GLN A 381 -12.28 -14.69 17.45
N MET A 382 -12.64 -15.49 16.44
CA MET A 382 -14.02 -15.61 15.95
C MET A 382 -14.94 -16.44 16.88
N GLY A 383 -14.44 -16.88 18.04
CA GLY A 383 -15.30 -17.44 19.09
C GLY A 383 -15.77 -18.88 18.87
N THR A 384 -15.18 -19.64 17.93
CA THR A 384 -15.64 -21.02 17.66
C THR A 384 -15.51 -21.90 18.90
N ARG A 385 -16.58 -22.64 19.22
CA ARG A 385 -16.64 -23.69 20.27
C ARG A 385 -16.86 -25.08 19.68
N ASN A 386 -16.91 -25.20 18.36
CA ASN A 386 -17.10 -26.47 17.68
C ASN A 386 -15.85 -27.34 17.87
N SER A 387 -16.03 -28.54 18.42
CA SER A 387 -14.92 -29.46 18.73
C SER A 387 -14.09 -29.82 17.50
N ASN A 388 -14.70 -30.04 16.34
CA ASN A 388 -13.97 -30.40 15.11
C ASN A 388 -13.05 -29.26 14.66
N TYR A 389 -13.53 -28.01 14.71
CA TYR A 389 -12.70 -26.85 14.38
C TYR A 389 -11.60 -26.61 15.43
N LEU A 390 -11.91 -26.79 16.72
CA LEU A 390 -10.91 -26.69 17.78
C LEU A 390 -9.79 -27.72 17.63
N SER A 391 -10.12 -28.97 17.25
CA SER A 391 -9.12 -30.00 16.95
C SER A 391 -8.26 -29.63 15.74
N LYS A 392 -8.82 -29.00 14.71
CA LYS A 392 -8.06 -28.54 13.53
C LYS A 392 -7.09 -27.41 13.88
N VAL A 393 -7.54 -26.38 14.56
CA VAL A 393 -6.68 -25.24 14.92
C VAL A 393 -5.62 -25.62 15.94
N LEU A 394 -5.92 -26.58 16.83
CA LEU A 394 -4.94 -27.19 17.71
C LEU A 394 -3.81 -27.85 16.91
N LEU A 395 -4.15 -28.61 15.86
CA LEU A 395 -3.17 -29.26 15.00
C LEU A 395 -2.32 -28.24 14.23
N TRP A 396 -2.94 -27.19 13.68
CA TRP A 396 -2.21 -26.12 12.99
C TRP A 396 -1.25 -25.37 13.91
N SER A 397 -1.69 -25.05 15.12
CA SER A 397 -0.85 -24.38 16.13
C SER A 397 0.33 -25.27 16.54
N LYS A 398 0.10 -26.57 16.81
CA LYS A 398 1.17 -27.54 17.07
C LYS A 398 2.16 -27.63 15.89
N ARG A 399 1.66 -27.67 14.66
CA ARG A 399 2.51 -27.72 13.46
C ARG A 399 3.35 -26.46 13.32
N SER A 400 2.79 -25.28 13.60
CA SER A 400 3.54 -24.02 13.57
C SER A 400 4.72 -24.04 14.54
N ILE A 401 4.53 -24.59 15.75
CA ILE A 401 5.57 -24.75 16.76
C ILE A 401 6.63 -25.76 16.33
N GLU A 402 6.23 -26.89 15.76
CA GLU A 402 7.16 -27.91 15.25
C GLU A 402 8.09 -27.36 14.15
N MET A 403 7.52 -26.51 13.29
CA MET A 403 8.24 -25.84 12.21
C MET A 403 9.15 -24.72 12.72
N ASP A 404 8.62 -23.83 13.57
CA ASP A 404 9.36 -22.69 14.11
C ASP A 404 8.83 -22.27 15.49
N PRO A 405 9.45 -22.70 16.59
CA PRO A 405 9.01 -22.34 17.93
C PRO A 405 9.10 -20.82 18.18
N MET A 406 7.95 -20.17 18.37
CA MET A 406 7.85 -18.74 18.70
C MET A 406 6.92 -18.52 19.90
N PRO A 407 7.16 -17.51 20.76
CA PRO A 407 6.29 -17.21 21.89
C PRO A 407 4.81 -17.06 21.51
N ALA A 408 4.53 -16.33 20.44
CA ALA A 408 3.16 -16.10 19.96
C ALA A 408 2.42 -17.41 19.59
N TYR A 409 3.15 -18.45 19.19
CA TYR A 409 2.55 -19.73 18.79
C TYR A 409 2.16 -20.57 20.00
N TYR A 410 2.99 -20.55 21.05
CA TYR A 410 2.66 -21.15 22.34
C TYR A 410 1.51 -20.42 23.05
N ASP A 411 1.46 -19.09 22.93
CA ASP A 411 0.34 -18.29 23.44
C ASP A 411 -0.97 -18.64 22.71
N THR A 412 -0.94 -18.74 21.38
CA THR A 412 -2.10 -19.20 20.60
C THR A 412 -2.55 -20.61 21.03
N LEU A 413 -1.60 -21.54 21.20
CA LEU A 413 -1.87 -22.90 21.66
C LEU A 413 -2.51 -22.94 23.05
N ALA A 414 -2.05 -22.08 23.97
CA ALA A 414 -2.60 -21.98 25.32
C ALA A 414 -4.07 -21.53 25.31
N HIS A 415 -4.40 -20.52 24.52
CA HIS A 415 -5.78 -20.04 24.36
C HIS A 415 -6.71 -21.10 23.74
N ILE A 416 -6.21 -21.88 22.78
CA ILE A 416 -6.97 -23.00 22.20
C ILE A 416 -7.23 -24.08 23.25
N PHE A 417 -6.21 -24.50 24.01
CA PHE A 417 -6.37 -25.47 25.09
C PHE A 417 -7.36 -24.99 26.15
N TYR A 418 -7.27 -23.72 26.54
CA TYR A 418 -8.19 -23.14 27.50
C TYR A 418 -9.63 -23.24 27.00
N ARG A 419 -9.88 -22.89 25.73
CA ARG A 419 -11.22 -22.98 25.13
C ARG A 419 -11.76 -24.41 25.04
N MET A 420 -10.86 -25.39 24.92
CA MET A 420 -11.21 -26.81 24.95
C MET A 420 -11.46 -27.34 26.38
N GLY A 421 -11.28 -26.53 27.43
CA GLY A 421 -11.38 -26.94 28.83
C GLY A 421 -10.14 -27.64 29.38
N LEU A 422 -9.04 -27.67 28.61
CA LEU A 422 -7.77 -28.29 28.98
C LEU A 422 -6.88 -27.28 29.71
N HIS A 423 -7.30 -26.90 30.92
CA HIS A 423 -6.71 -25.77 31.64
C HIS A 423 -5.24 -25.97 32.04
N ASP A 424 -4.84 -27.19 32.40
CA ASP A 424 -3.44 -27.48 32.76
C ASP A 424 -2.52 -27.34 31.54
N GLU A 425 -2.96 -27.83 30.39
CA GLU A 425 -2.26 -27.64 29.11
C GLU A 425 -2.20 -26.17 28.69
N ALA A 426 -3.27 -25.40 28.95
CA ALA A 426 -3.27 -23.97 28.69
C ALA A 426 -2.20 -23.25 29.51
N ILE A 427 -2.17 -23.48 30.82
CA ILE A 427 -1.18 -22.89 31.74
C ILE A 427 0.24 -23.30 31.35
N LEU A 428 0.46 -24.58 31.02
CA LEU A 428 1.75 -25.10 30.61
C LEU A 428 2.28 -24.39 29.34
N ASN A 429 1.43 -24.22 28.32
CA ASN A 429 1.86 -23.57 27.08
C ASN A 429 2.00 -22.06 27.23
N GLN A 430 1.20 -21.41 28.08
CA GLN A 430 1.37 -19.99 28.38
C GLN A 430 2.69 -19.71 29.11
N ASN A 431 3.09 -20.57 30.05
CA ASN A 431 4.41 -20.48 30.69
C ASN A 431 5.54 -20.64 29.66
N LYS A 432 5.45 -21.62 28.75
CA LYS A 432 6.44 -21.77 27.65
C LYS A 432 6.56 -20.53 26.79
N SER A 433 5.45 -19.83 26.51
CA SER A 433 5.46 -18.55 25.78
C SER A 433 6.24 -17.47 26.54
N ILE A 434 6.02 -17.36 27.85
CA ILE A 434 6.73 -16.42 28.73
C ILE A 434 8.22 -16.75 28.78
N ASP A 435 8.58 -18.01 29.04
CA ASP A 435 9.97 -18.47 29.14
C ASP A 435 10.74 -18.14 27.86
N LEU A 436 10.18 -18.48 26.70
CA LEU A 436 10.78 -18.14 25.40
C LEU A 436 10.93 -16.63 25.19
N SER A 437 9.97 -15.83 25.66
CA SER A 437 10.03 -14.37 25.55
C SER A 437 11.11 -13.78 26.46
N GLU A 438 11.37 -14.39 27.62
CA GLU A 438 12.41 -13.96 28.56
C GLU A 438 13.83 -14.24 28.03
N THR A 439 14.01 -15.33 27.27
CA THR A 439 15.31 -15.69 26.68
C THR A 439 15.80 -14.79 25.54
N LYS A 440 14.91 -13.98 24.93
CA LYS A 440 15.19 -13.26 23.68
C LYS A 440 14.81 -11.78 23.77
N PRO A 441 15.78 -10.84 23.64
CA PRO A 441 15.52 -9.41 23.78
C PRO A 441 14.40 -8.87 22.90
N GLU A 442 14.24 -9.42 21.69
CA GLU A 442 13.23 -9.01 20.71
C GLU A 442 11.77 -9.24 21.15
N PHE A 443 11.53 -10.07 22.18
CA PHE A 443 10.18 -10.42 22.65
C PHE A 443 9.81 -9.82 24.02
N LYS A 444 10.73 -9.06 24.65
CA LYS A 444 10.53 -8.53 26.00
C LYS A 444 9.30 -7.63 26.16
N SER A 445 8.92 -6.91 25.10
CA SER A 445 7.79 -5.98 25.13
C SER A 445 6.44 -6.65 25.36
N ASN A 446 6.30 -7.96 25.08
CA ASN A 446 5.02 -8.66 25.21
C ASN A 446 4.87 -9.45 26.52
N ILE A 447 5.92 -9.58 27.34
CA ILE A 447 5.94 -10.43 28.54
C ILE A 447 4.85 -10.02 29.55
N ALA A 448 4.62 -8.72 29.73
CA ALA A 448 3.61 -8.22 30.66
C ALA A 448 2.19 -8.69 30.29
N ASN A 449 1.86 -8.67 29.00
CA ASN A 449 0.58 -9.16 28.49
C ASN A 449 0.46 -10.67 28.71
N LEU A 450 1.50 -11.44 28.36
CA LEU A 450 1.50 -12.90 28.54
C LEU A 450 1.31 -13.32 30.00
N LYS A 451 1.92 -12.60 30.95
CA LYS A 451 1.75 -12.81 32.40
C LYS A 451 0.34 -12.44 32.88
N SER A 452 -0.26 -11.40 32.30
CA SER A 452 -1.66 -11.03 32.56
C SER A 452 -2.62 -12.13 32.10
N GLU A 453 -2.48 -12.61 30.87
CA GLU A 453 -3.30 -13.72 30.34
C GLU A 453 -3.11 -15.01 31.16
N LEU A 454 -1.88 -15.33 31.57
CA LEU A 454 -1.61 -16.46 32.48
C LEU A 454 -2.40 -16.34 33.80
N LYS A 455 -2.48 -15.14 34.37
CA LYS A 455 -3.24 -14.90 35.61
C LYS A 455 -4.73 -15.18 35.39
N LYS A 456 -5.30 -14.72 34.27
CA LYS A 456 -6.68 -14.99 33.88
C LYS A 456 -6.94 -16.49 33.66
N MET A 457 -6.03 -17.18 32.97
CA MET A 457 -6.12 -18.63 32.77
C MET A 457 -6.16 -19.39 34.11
N LYS A 458 -5.30 -19.03 35.06
CA LYS A 458 -5.28 -19.61 36.42
C LYS A 458 -6.56 -19.31 37.21
N ALA A 459 -7.10 -18.10 37.06
CA ALA A 459 -8.36 -17.68 37.67
C ALA A 459 -9.61 -18.26 36.98
N ARG A 460 -9.44 -18.95 35.85
CA ARG A 460 -10.52 -19.42 34.97
C ARG A 460 -11.44 -18.29 34.50
N ASP A 461 -10.84 -17.17 34.12
CA ASP A 461 -11.51 -15.92 33.72
C ASP A 461 -10.95 -15.37 32.39
N LEU A 462 -10.74 -16.26 31.41
CA LEU A 462 -10.18 -15.91 30.10
C LEU A 462 -11.27 -15.68 29.04
#